data_AF-A0A2N2LH34-F1
#
_entry.id   AF-A0A2N2LH34-F1
#
_cell.length_a   1.000
_cell.length_b   1.000
_cell.length_c   1.000
_cell.angle_alpha   90.00
_cell.angle_beta   90.00
_cell.angle_gamma   90.00
#
_symmetry.space_group_name_H-M   'P 1'
#
loop_
_entity.id
_entity.type
_entity.pdbx_description
1 polymer ?
#
loop_
_entity_poly.entity_id
_entity_poly.type
_entity_poly.pdbx_seq_one_letter_code
_entity_poly.pdbx_strand_id
1 'polypeptide(L)'
;MGTQQILLIVLSVIIVGVAIAVGISMFNNTAYNSNKTAVAADAQSYASQVVQYYKTPSSQGGANGVLAAGSEATIGAFIGWGADSTTNDNGAFTLSGVTDGAAGVVVITGVGTSVKDAKNPQIVATITFPAGTVTAVASDVAVP
;
A
#
# COMPACT_ATOMS: atom_id res chain seq x y z
N MET A 1 11.17 56.52 15.93
CA MET A 1 10.41 55.67 14.98
C MET A 1 11.17 54.42 14.53
N GLY A 2 12.51 54.38 14.59
CA GLY A 2 13.28 53.22 14.10
C GLY A 2 13.13 51.91 14.91
N THR A 3 13.28 51.94 16.24
CA THR A 3 13.42 50.69 17.03
C THR A 3 12.11 49.91 17.19
N GLN A 4 10.98 50.57 17.44
CA GLN A 4 9.68 49.90 17.61
C GLN A 4 9.16 49.32 16.30
N GLN A 5 9.35 50.02 15.18
CA GLN A 5 8.95 49.51 13.86
C GLN A 5 9.82 48.32 13.43
N ILE A 6 11.13 48.39 13.70
CA ILE A 6 12.04 47.26 13.45
C ILE A 6 11.62 46.03 14.28
N LEU A 7 11.24 46.22 15.55
CA LEU A 7 10.79 45.11 16.41
C LEU A 7 9.54 44.41 15.84
N LEU A 8 8.58 45.16 15.30
CA LEU A 8 7.35 44.60 14.73
C LEU A 8 7.61 43.82 13.43
N ILE A 9 8.56 44.28 12.60
CA ILE A 9 8.97 43.56 11.39
C ILE A 9 9.62 42.24 11.77
N VAL A 10 10.55 42.25 12.73
CA VAL A 10 11.24 41.03 13.18
C VAL A 10 10.24 40.01 13.73
N LEU A 11 9.30 40.45 14.56
CA LEU A 11 8.26 39.56 15.09
C LEU A 11 7.40 38.94 13.97
N SER A 12 7.03 39.74 12.97
CA SER A 12 6.22 39.27 11.83
C SER A 12 6.94 38.18 11.04
N VAL A 13 8.24 38.36 10.77
CA VAL A 13 9.05 37.39 10.02
C VAL A 13 9.23 36.08 10.80
N ILE A 14 9.41 36.15 12.13
CA ILE A 14 9.51 34.96 12.98
C ILE A 14 8.22 34.12 12.90
N ILE A 15 7.06 34.78 12.97
CA ILE A 15 5.76 34.09 12.89
C ILE A 15 5.58 33.42 11.52
N VAL A 16 5.91 34.12 10.43
CA VAL A 16 5.84 33.54 9.07
C VAL A 16 6.78 32.34 8.91
N GLY A 17 7.98 32.41 9.46
CA GLY A 17 8.95 31.30 9.42
C GLY A 17 8.42 30.02 10.08
N VAL A 18 7.82 30.14 11.27
CA VAL A 18 7.24 28.98 11.97
C VAL A 18 6.00 28.46 11.23
N ALA A 19 5.15 29.35 10.72
CA ALA A 19 3.96 28.95 9.98
C ALA A 19 4.29 28.14 8.71
N ILE A 20 5.34 28.51 7.98
CA ILE A 20 5.81 27.77 6.81
C ILE A 20 6.30 26.37 7.21
N ALA A 21 7.11 26.26 8.28
CA ALA A 21 7.62 24.98 8.74
C ALA A 21 6.49 24.02 9.16
N VAL A 22 5.49 24.51 9.89
CA VAL A 22 4.30 23.73 10.28
C VAL A 22 3.47 23.35 9.05
N GLY A 23 3.26 24.27 8.11
CA GLY A 23 2.53 24.02 6.87
C GLY A 23 3.16 22.90 6.04
N ILE A 24 4.49 22.92 5.89
CA ILE A 24 5.24 21.86 5.20
C ILE A 24 5.08 20.52 5.91
N SER A 25 5.20 20.49 7.25
CA SER A 25 5.01 19.25 8.03
C SER A 25 3.60 18.68 7.84
N MET A 26 2.58 19.53 7.86
CA MET A 26 1.18 19.11 7.66
C MET A 26 0.93 18.59 6.24
N PHE A 27 1.51 19.25 5.23
CA PHE A 27 1.42 18.80 3.83
C PHE A 27 2.05 17.42 3.65
N ASN A 28 3.27 17.20 4.17
CA ASN A 28 3.96 15.91 4.09
C ASN A 28 3.18 14.79 4.82
N ASN A 29 2.61 15.07 5.99
CA ASN A 29 1.77 14.12 6.71
C ASN A 29 0.49 13.76 5.94
N THR A 30 -0.10 14.73 5.25
CA THR A 30 -1.31 14.53 4.44
C THR A 30 -1.00 13.68 3.20
N ALA A 31 0.11 13.97 2.51
CA ALA A 31 0.59 13.19 1.38
C ALA A 31 0.86 11.73 1.80
N TYR A 32 1.56 11.53 2.93
CA TYR A 32 1.84 10.20 3.47
C TYR A 32 0.56 9.41 3.79
N ASN A 33 -0.38 10.03 4.50
CA ASN A 33 -1.64 9.37 4.84
C ASN A 33 -2.48 9.05 3.60
N SER A 34 -2.53 9.96 2.63
CA SER A 34 -3.22 9.75 1.36
C SER A 34 -2.63 8.56 0.59
N ASN A 35 -1.30 8.45 0.53
CA ASN A 35 -0.62 7.33 -0.10
C ASN A 35 -0.89 6.01 0.65
N LYS A 36 -0.85 6.02 1.98
CA LYS A 36 -1.21 4.85 2.81
C LYS A 36 -2.64 4.36 2.54
N THR A 37 -3.60 5.27 2.41
CA THR A 37 -4.98 4.91 2.07
C THR A 37 -5.14 4.42 0.63
N ALA A 38 -4.38 4.99 -0.32
CA ALA A 38 -4.41 4.57 -1.71
C ALA A 38 -3.85 3.14 -1.88
N VAL A 39 -2.71 2.85 -1.25
CA VAL A 39 -2.12 1.50 -1.23
C VAL A 39 -3.05 0.49 -0.57
N ALA A 40 -3.76 0.88 0.50
CA ALA A 40 -4.75 0.00 1.13
C ALA A 40 -5.94 -0.30 0.21
N ALA A 41 -6.44 0.70 -0.53
CA ALA A 41 -7.52 0.51 -1.49
C ALA A 41 -7.10 -0.40 -2.65
N ASP A 42 -5.89 -0.21 -3.19
CA ASP A 42 -5.33 -1.05 -4.25
C ASP A 42 -5.14 -2.50 -3.76
N ALA A 43 -4.54 -2.70 -2.57
CA ALA A 43 -4.35 -4.02 -1.98
C ALA A 43 -5.69 -4.75 -1.78
N GLN A 44 -6.75 -4.04 -1.38
CA GLN A 44 -8.09 -4.61 -1.25
C GLN A 44 -8.71 -4.98 -2.60
N SER A 45 -8.49 -4.15 -3.64
CA SER A 45 -8.91 -4.44 -5.02
C SER A 45 -8.23 -5.71 -5.53
N TYR A 46 -6.91 -5.81 -5.37
CA TYR A 46 -6.14 -6.99 -5.78
C TYR A 46 -6.54 -8.24 -4.97
N ALA A 47 -6.74 -8.12 -3.66
CA ALA A 47 -7.22 -9.23 -2.83
C ALA A 47 -8.56 -9.79 -3.32
N SER A 48 -9.48 -8.91 -3.75
CA SER A 48 -10.77 -9.31 -4.32
C SER A 48 -10.61 -10.07 -5.64
N GLN A 49 -9.65 -9.66 -6.49
CA GLN A 49 -9.32 -10.36 -7.73
C GLN A 49 -8.65 -11.72 -7.48
N VAL A 50 -7.84 -11.85 -6.43
CA VAL A 50 -7.28 -13.14 -6.01
C VAL A 50 -8.38 -14.09 -5.50
N VAL A 51 -9.37 -13.58 -4.76
CA VAL A 51 -10.55 -14.38 -4.38
C VAL A 51 -11.34 -14.83 -5.62
N GLN A 52 -11.42 -13.98 -6.65
CA GLN A 52 -12.04 -14.35 -7.92
C GLN A 52 -11.24 -15.42 -8.66
N TYR A 53 -9.90 -15.33 -8.71
CA TYR A 53 -9.03 -16.36 -9.26
C TYR A 53 -9.28 -17.72 -8.63
N TYR A 54 -9.36 -17.76 -7.29
CA TYR A 54 -9.63 -18.98 -6.55
C TYR A 54 -10.97 -19.64 -6.94
N LYS A 55 -12.03 -18.84 -7.11
CA LYS A 55 -13.37 -19.33 -7.47
C LYS A 55 -13.53 -19.65 -8.96
N THR A 56 -12.65 -19.14 -9.81
CA THR A 56 -12.74 -19.33 -11.26
C THR A 56 -12.32 -20.75 -11.63
N PRO A 57 -13.06 -21.47 -12.50
CA PRO A 57 -12.69 -22.81 -12.95
C PRO A 57 -11.33 -22.83 -13.66
N SER A 58 -10.62 -23.95 -13.58
CA SER A 58 -9.31 -24.11 -14.21
C SER A 58 -9.37 -24.01 -15.74
N SER A 59 -10.49 -24.41 -16.36
CA SER A 59 -10.73 -24.23 -17.79
C SER A 59 -10.78 -22.77 -18.25
N GLN A 60 -10.95 -21.82 -17.32
CA GLN A 60 -10.93 -20.38 -17.58
C GLN A 60 -9.68 -19.70 -17.01
N GLY A 61 -8.66 -20.48 -16.62
CA GLY A 61 -7.40 -19.97 -16.08
C GLY A 61 -7.42 -19.65 -14.58
N GLY A 62 -8.44 -20.10 -13.84
CA GLY A 62 -8.52 -19.95 -12.38
C GLY A 62 -7.99 -21.16 -11.59
N ALA A 63 -8.16 -21.14 -10.27
CA ALA A 63 -7.67 -22.18 -9.36
C ALA A 63 -8.66 -23.35 -9.15
N ASN A 64 -9.91 -23.24 -9.62
CA ASN A 64 -10.97 -24.24 -9.39
C ASN A 64 -11.17 -24.62 -7.90
N GLY A 65 -10.97 -23.66 -7.00
CA GLY A 65 -11.05 -23.88 -5.55
C GLY A 65 -9.85 -24.62 -4.95
N VAL A 66 -8.73 -24.74 -5.66
CA VAL A 66 -7.49 -25.35 -5.15
C VAL A 66 -6.30 -24.49 -5.57
N LEU A 67 -5.60 -23.91 -4.60
CA LEU A 67 -4.35 -23.18 -4.88
C LEU A 67 -3.20 -24.16 -5.04
N ALA A 68 -2.22 -23.80 -5.86
CA ALA A 68 -0.95 -24.49 -5.96
C ALA A 68 0.15 -23.61 -5.34
N ALA A 69 1.01 -24.18 -4.49
CA ALA A 69 2.16 -23.45 -3.98
C ALA A 69 3.09 -23.02 -5.14
N GLY A 70 3.65 -21.82 -5.08
CA GLY A 70 4.49 -21.28 -6.17
C GLY A 70 3.72 -20.69 -7.35
N SER A 71 2.39 -20.56 -7.26
CA SER A 71 1.54 -20.00 -8.33
C SER A 71 1.41 -18.47 -8.30
N GLU A 72 2.26 -17.75 -7.55
CA GLU A 72 2.25 -16.29 -7.43
C GLU A 72 2.23 -15.59 -8.79
N ALA A 73 3.11 -15.99 -9.72
CA ALA A 73 3.17 -15.42 -11.06
C ALA A 73 1.93 -15.75 -11.90
N THR A 74 1.30 -16.92 -11.68
CA THR A 74 0.05 -17.31 -12.37
C THR A 74 -1.13 -16.50 -11.87
N ILE A 75 -1.23 -16.31 -10.55
CA ILE A 75 -2.22 -15.43 -9.92
C ILE A 75 -2.01 -14.00 -10.43
N GLY A 76 -0.78 -13.52 -10.42
CA GLY A 76 -0.38 -12.21 -10.94
C GLY A 76 -0.74 -12.01 -12.40
N ALA A 77 -0.50 -13.00 -13.27
CA ALA A 77 -0.92 -12.96 -14.66
C ALA A 77 -2.44 -12.88 -14.82
N PHE A 78 -3.20 -13.61 -13.99
CA PHE A 78 -4.67 -13.58 -14.02
C PHE A 78 -5.25 -12.23 -13.63
N ILE A 79 -4.68 -11.56 -12.61
CA ILE A 79 -5.11 -10.23 -12.15
C ILE A 79 -4.52 -9.09 -13.01
N GLY A 80 -3.80 -9.41 -14.09
CA GLY A 80 -3.30 -8.43 -15.05
C GLY A 80 -1.93 -7.82 -14.74
N TRP A 81 -1.19 -8.34 -13.76
CA TRP A 81 0.17 -7.90 -13.45
C TRP A 81 1.21 -8.48 -14.41
N GLY A 82 0.96 -9.69 -14.92
CA GLY A 82 1.89 -10.42 -15.80
C GLY A 82 3.09 -11.04 -15.08
N ALA A 83 3.25 -10.80 -13.78
CA ALA A 83 4.29 -11.35 -12.90
C ALA A 83 3.77 -11.45 -11.46
N ASP A 84 4.60 -11.96 -10.54
CA ASP A 84 4.33 -12.01 -9.09
C ASP A 84 4.35 -10.64 -8.41
N SER A 85 4.72 -9.58 -9.13
CA SER A 85 4.82 -8.22 -8.64
C SER A 85 4.39 -7.20 -9.68
N THR A 86 3.96 -6.03 -9.21
CA THR A 86 3.61 -4.89 -10.06
C THR A 86 3.93 -3.58 -9.35
N THR A 87 3.99 -2.48 -10.11
CA THR A 87 4.14 -1.13 -9.57
C THR A 87 3.09 -0.21 -10.18
N ASN A 88 2.63 0.75 -9.39
CA ASN A 88 1.76 1.82 -9.84
C ASN A 88 2.19 3.15 -9.18
N ASP A 89 1.45 4.23 -9.43
CA ASP A 89 1.74 5.55 -8.86
C ASP A 89 1.67 5.58 -7.32
N ASN A 90 0.91 4.67 -6.72
CA ASN A 90 0.72 4.57 -5.28
C ASN A 90 1.84 3.77 -4.60
N GLY A 91 2.39 2.73 -5.24
CA GLY A 91 3.35 1.83 -4.62
C GLY A 91 3.77 0.63 -5.46
N ALA A 92 4.61 -0.22 -4.85
CA ALA A 92 4.97 -1.53 -5.34
C ALA A 92 4.14 -2.61 -4.62
N PHE A 93 3.66 -3.61 -5.36
CA PHE A 93 2.86 -4.71 -4.83
C PHE A 93 3.51 -6.04 -5.19
N THR A 94 3.50 -6.98 -4.25
CA THR A 94 4.04 -8.33 -4.43
C THR A 94 3.07 -9.37 -3.91
N LEU A 95 2.97 -10.49 -4.63
CA LEU A 95 2.28 -11.70 -4.21
C LEU A 95 3.29 -12.66 -3.58
N SER A 96 2.91 -13.29 -2.46
CA SER A 96 3.77 -14.24 -1.76
C SER A 96 2.94 -15.19 -0.89
N GLY A 97 3.60 -16.21 -0.35
CA GLY A 97 3.02 -17.06 0.68
C GLY A 97 1.84 -17.89 0.18
N VAL A 98 1.80 -18.24 -1.12
CA VAL A 98 0.75 -19.10 -1.67
C VAL A 98 0.94 -20.51 -1.13
N THR A 99 -0.03 -21.00 -0.37
CA THR A 99 -0.01 -22.40 0.13
C THR A 99 -0.91 -23.30 -0.70
N ASP A 100 -0.50 -24.55 -0.86
CA ASP A 100 -1.22 -25.56 -1.64
C ASP A 100 -2.55 -25.98 -0.97
N GLY A 101 -3.54 -26.33 -1.80
CA GLY A 101 -4.81 -26.91 -1.38
C GLY A 101 -6.01 -25.95 -1.36
N ALA A 102 -7.16 -26.49 -0.92
CA ALA A 102 -8.45 -25.79 -0.85
C ALA A 102 -8.62 -24.91 0.42
N ALA A 103 -7.68 -24.98 1.35
CA ALA A 103 -7.63 -24.14 2.55
C ALA A 103 -6.36 -23.29 2.57
N GLY A 104 -5.98 -22.78 1.39
CA GLY A 104 -4.74 -22.08 1.21
C GLY A 104 -4.77 -20.62 1.70
N VAL A 105 -3.59 -20.02 1.72
CA VAL A 105 -3.37 -18.61 2.01
C VAL A 105 -2.70 -17.96 0.81
N VAL A 106 -3.01 -16.69 0.56
CA VAL A 106 -2.25 -15.82 -0.37
C VAL A 106 -1.98 -14.51 0.35
N VAL A 107 -0.76 -13.98 0.23
CA VAL A 107 -0.36 -12.71 0.85
C VAL A 107 -0.03 -11.70 -0.24
N ILE A 108 -0.66 -10.54 -0.19
CA ILE A 108 -0.34 -9.38 -1.00
C ILE A 108 0.34 -8.34 -0.10
N THR A 109 1.56 -7.94 -0.46
CA THR A 109 2.29 -6.88 0.23
C THR A 109 2.37 -5.65 -0.67
N GLY A 110 1.73 -4.56 -0.27
CA GLY A 110 1.82 -3.26 -0.92
C GLY A 110 2.70 -2.30 -0.13
N VAL A 111 3.71 -1.71 -0.77
CA VAL A 111 4.63 -0.72 -0.21
C VAL A 111 4.44 0.59 -0.94
N GLY A 112 3.96 1.62 -0.24
CA GLY A 112 3.71 2.93 -0.83
C GLY A 112 4.98 3.71 -1.15
N THR A 113 4.86 4.71 -2.02
CA THR A 113 6.01 5.55 -2.47
C THR A 113 6.34 6.69 -1.51
N SER A 114 5.42 7.09 -0.64
CA SER A 114 5.64 8.21 0.29
C SER A 114 6.60 7.83 1.43
N VAL A 115 7.51 8.75 1.77
CA VAL A 115 8.50 8.55 2.85
C VAL A 115 8.19 9.47 4.03
N LYS A 116 8.12 8.89 5.23
CA LYS A 116 8.08 9.62 6.50
C LYS A 116 9.08 8.97 7.46
N ASP A 117 10.00 9.76 8.02
CA ASP A 117 11.01 9.27 8.97
C ASP A 117 11.83 8.08 8.41
N ALA A 118 12.21 8.15 7.13
CA ALA A 118 12.88 7.06 6.40
C ALA A 118 12.09 5.74 6.34
N LYS A 119 10.75 5.83 6.39
CA LYS A 119 9.85 4.70 6.25
C LYS A 119 8.77 4.94 5.20
N ASN A 120 8.42 3.87 4.50
CA ASN A 120 7.32 3.79 3.56
C ASN A 120 6.11 3.13 4.24
N PRO A 121 4.87 3.58 3.96
CA PRO A 121 3.70 2.88 4.44
C PRO A 121 3.59 1.52 3.75
N GLN A 122 3.29 0.47 4.49
CA GLN A 122 3.09 -0.88 3.99
C GLN A 122 1.73 -1.42 4.42
N ILE A 123 1.07 -2.10 3.49
CA ILE A 123 -0.15 -2.86 3.75
C ILE A 123 0.11 -4.31 3.38
N VAL A 124 -0.07 -5.22 4.34
CA VAL A 124 -0.03 -6.66 4.10
C VAL A 124 -1.46 -7.19 4.17
N ALA A 125 -2.00 -7.59 3.02
CA ALA A 125 -3.31 -8.21 2.90
C ALA A 125 -3.15 -9.73 2.80
N THR A 126 -3.63 -10.45 3.81
CA THR A 126 -3.66 -11.91 3.85
C THR A 126 -5.06 -12.40 3.49
N ILE A 127 -5.16 -13.24 2.47
CA ILE A 127 -6.39 -13.89 2.04
C ILE A 127 -6.36 -15.34 2.52
N THR A 128 -7.35 -15.76 3.29
CA THR A 128 -7.49 -17.14 3.77
C THR A 128 -8.69 -17.83 3.10
N PHE A 129 -8.42 -18.96 2.46
CA PHE A 129 -9.41 -19.81 1.79
C PHE A 129 -9.87 -20.97 2.69
N PRO A 130 -11.05 -21.57 2.45
CA PRO A 130 -11.98 -21.38 1.33
C PRO A 130 -12.94 -20.19 1.47
N ALA A 131 -13.04 -19.58 2.65
CA ALA A 131 -13.97 -18.46 2.90
C ALA A 131 -13.63 -17.20 2.08
N GLY A 132 -12.36 -17.03 1.70
CA GLY A 132 -11.88 -15.83 1.01
C GLY A 132 -11.82 -14.62 1.95
N THR A 133 -11.59 -14.85 3.24
CA THR A 133 -11.49 -13.77 4.24
C THR A 133 -10.20 -12.99 4.02
N VAL A 134 -10.33 -11.69 3.80
CA VAL A 134 -9.20 -10.77 3.63
C VAL A 134 -8.95 -10.05 4.96
N THR A 135 -7.75 -10.19 5.50
CA THR A 135 -7.27 -9.42 6.65
C THR A 135 -6.12 -8.53 6.23
N ALA A 136 -6.24 -7.22 6.42
CA ALA A 136 -5.20 -6.25 6.08
C ALA A 136 -4.54 -5.69 7.35
N VAL A 137 -3.22 -5.74 7.40
CA VAL A 137 -2.42 -5.15 8.48
C VAL A 137 -1.59 -4.01 7.90
N ALA A 138 -1.75 -2.82 8.48
CA ALA A 138 -0.95 -1.66 8.13
C ALA A 138 0.30 -1.59 9.02
N SER A 139 1.46 -1.38 8.41
CA SER A 139 2.77 -1.23 9.06
C SER A 139 3.59 -0.17 8.34
N ASP A 140 4.73 0.23 8.90
CA ASP A 140 5.66 1.14 8.23
C ASP A 140 7.02 0.44 8.14
N VAL A 141 7.59 0.34 6.93
CA VAL A 141 8.85 -0.37 6.65
C VAL A 141 9.94 0.59 6.24
N ALA A 142 11.21 0.23 6.48
CA ALA A 142 12.34 1.03 6.02
C ALA A 142 12.27 1.22 4.50
N VAL A 143 12.71 2.38 4.01
CA VAL A 143 12.80 2.62 2.56
C VAL A 143 13.65 1.52 1.92
N PRO A 144 13.16 0.82 0.89
CA PRO A 144 13.92 -0.20 0.17
C PRO A 144 15.14 0.37 -0.57
#